data_AF-A0A7D5SUR8-F1
#
_entry.id   AF-A0A7D5SUR8-F1
#
_cell.length_a   1.000
_cell.length_b   1.000
_cell.length_c   1.000
_cell.angle_alpha   90.00
_cell.angle_beta   90.00
_cell.angle_gamma   90.00
#
_symmetry.space_group_name_H-M   'P 1'
#
loop_
_entity.id
_entity.type
_entity.pdbx_description
1 polymer ?
#
loop_
_entity_poly.entity_id
_entity_poly.type
_entity_poly.pdbx_seq_one_letter_code
_entity_poly.pdbx_strand_id
1 'polypeptide(L)'
;MAPVRRLVVDVLKPHDPPLLAFTEHLSDLDSVEGVSTSLVELDQEVQNVKLSLEGEDLDFDAVEAAVEDLSGSIHSVDEVACGDYVVEDRPTHQDR
;
A
#
# COMPACT_ATOMS: atom_id res chain seq x y z
N MET A 1 3.24 -15.88 13.56
CA MET A 1 4.27 -15.15 12.80
C MET A 1 4.38 -13.76 13.40
N ALA A 2 5.46 -13.02 13.14
CA ALA A 2 5.50 -11.63 13.56
C ALA A 2 4.45 -10.82 12.75
N PRO A 3 3.72 -9.88 13.37
CA PRO A 3 2.69 -9.10 12.69
C PRO A 3 3.32 -8.19 11.63
N VAL A 4 2.58 -7.95 10.54
CA VAL A 4 2.98 -6.98 9.52
C VAL A 4 2.57 -5.59 10.00
N ARG A 5 3.52 -4.66 10.08
CA ARG A 5 3.32 -3.32 10.60
C ARG A 5 3.23 -2.25 9.54
N ARG A 6 3.97 -2.43 8.44
CA ARG A 6 3.95 -1.53 7.29
C ARG A 6 4.02 -2.35 6.02
N LEU A 7 3.23 -1.92 5.05
CA LEU A 7 3.22 -2.45 3.70
C LEU A 7 3.27 -1.29 2.72
N VAL A 8 4.16 -1.36 1.74
CA VAL A 8 4.21 -0.42 0.62
C VAL A 8 4.13 -1.21 -0.67
N VAL A 9 3.15 -0.88 -1.51
CA VAL A 9 2.89 -1.59 -2.76
C VAL A 9 2.70 -0.62 -3.92
N ASP A 10 3.11 -1.06 -5.10
CA ASP A 10 2.76 -0.44 -6.38
C ASP A 10 1.42 -1.03 -6.83
N VAL A 11 0.44 -0.17 -7.07
CA VAL A 11 -0.89 -0.54 -7.54
C VAL A 11 -1.17 0.13 -8.88
N LEU A 12 -1.60 -0.68 -9.85
CA LEU A 12 -2.21 -0.21 -11.07
C LEU A 12 -3.72 -0.13 -10.87
N LYS A 13 -4.35 1.03 -11.10
CA LYS A 13 -5.81 1.17 -11.03
C LYS A 13 -6.37 1.97 -12.21
N PRO A 14 -7.65 1.80 -12.58
CA PRO A 14 -8.34 2.71 -13.51
C PRO A 14 -8.43 4.14 -12.95
N HIS A 15 -8.86 5.10 -13.78
CA HIS A 15 -9.09 6.49 -13.33
C HIS A 15 -10.20 6.61 -12.29
N ASP A 16 -11.23 5.77 -12.39
CA ASP A 16 -12.36 5.69 -11.47
C ASP A 16 -12.28 4.39 -10.66
N PRO A 17 -12.35 4.43 -9.32
CA PRO A 17 -12.62 5.61 -8.50
C PRO A 17 -11.44 6.60 -8.39
N PRO A 18 -11.71 7.88 -8.03
CA PRO A 18 -10.67 8.88 -7.81
C PRO A 18 -9.77 8.48 -6.64
N LEU A 19 -8.54 8.99 -6.65
CA LEU A 19 -7.51 8.64 -5.66
C LEU A 19 -7.97 8.81 -4.20
N LEU A 20 -8.77 9.84 -3.92
CA LEU A 20 -9.34 10.09 -2.60
C LEU A 20 -10.24 8.92 -2.16
N ALA A 21 -11.24 8.57 -2.97
CA ALA A 21 -12.18 7.50 -2.64
C ALA A 21 -11.49 6.13 -2.55
N PHE A 22 -10.48 5.90 -3.41
CA PHE A 22 -9.64 4.70 -3.33
C PHE A 22 -8.90 4.62 -1.98
N THR A 23 -8.34 5.74 -1.52
CA THR A 23 -7.61 5.82 -0.25
C THR A 23 -8.54 5.71 0.95
N GLU A 24 -9.72 6.37 0.91
CA GLU A 24 -10.74 6.27 1.95
C GLU A 24 -11.21 4.83 2.13
N HIS A 25 -11.48 4.11 1.03
CA HIS A 25 -11.91 2.72 1.11
C HIS A 25 -10.87 1.81 1.78
N LEU A 26 -9.59 2.00 1.48
CA LEU A 26 -8.52 1.23 2.11
C LEU A 26 -8.29 1.60 3.58
N SER A 27 -8.64 2.83 3.97
CA SER A 27 -8.58 3.26 5.37
C SER A 27 -9.66 2.65 6.25
N ASP A 28 -10.74 2.13 5.67
CA ASP A 28 -11.85 1.50 6.39
C ASP A 28 -11.57 0.03 6.76
N LEU A 29 -10.46 -0.54 6.32
CA LEU A 29 -10.05 -1.91 6.68
C LEU A 29 -9.69 -1.99 8.17
N ASP A 30 -10.21 -2.98 8.88
CA ASP A 30 -10.03 -3.14 10.34
C ASP A 30 -8.55 -3.20 10.77
N SER A 31 -7.67 -3.73 9.92
CA SER A 31 -6.24 -3.88 10.21
C SER A 31 -5.40 -2.64 9.89
N VAL A 32 -5.99 -1.61 9.26
CA VAL A 32 -5.28 -0.41 8.78
C VAL A 32 -5.53 0.75 9.75
N GLU A 33 -4.45 1.26 10.35
CA GLU A 33 -4.50 2.46 11.20
C GLU A 33 -4.20 3.74 10.42
N GLY A 34 -3.45 3.61 9.32
CA GLY A 34 -3.08 4.73 8.46
C GLY A 34 -2.80 4.26 7.04
N VAL A 35 -3.23 5.06 6.07
CA VAL A 35 -2.98 4.83 4.65
C VAL A 35 -2.61 6.14 3.97
N SER A 36 -1.67 6.06 3.04
CA SER A 36 -1.37 7.14 2.12
C SER A 36 -1.22 6.60 0.71
N THR A 37 -1.76 7.33 -0.26
CA THR A 37 -1.67 6.98 -1.67
C THR A 37 -1.07 8.15 -2.43
N SER A 38 -0.04 7.89 -3.22
CA SER A 38 0.62 8.88 -4.07
C SER A 38 0.53 8.46 -5.53
N LEU A 39 0.13 9.37 -6.41
CA LEU A 39 0.18 9.14 -7.85
C LEU A 39 1.65 9.09 -8.30
N VAL A 40 2.07 7.99 -8.91
CA VAL A 40 3.41 7.80 -9.47
C VAL A 40 3.40 8.20 -10.94
N GLU A 41 2.47 7.63 -11.71
CA GLU A 41 2.33 7.87 -13.14
C GLU A 41 0.86 7.90 -13.56
N LEU A 42 0.55 8.75 -14.55
CA LEU A 42 -0.77 8.88 -15.15
C LEU A 42 -0.68 8.48 -16.63
N ASP A 43 -1.31 7.36 -16.97
CA ASP A 43 -1.43 6.87 -18.34
C ASP A 43 -2.78 7.23 -18.96
N GLN A 44 -2.98 6.81 -20.21
CA GLN A 44 -4.22 7.06 -20.96
C GLN A 44 -5.43 6.27 -20.41
N GLU A 45 -5.20 5.09 -19.84
CA GLU A 45 -6.25 4.17 -19.41
C GLU A 45 -6.16 3.84 -17.91
N VAL A 46 -4.98 4.01 -17.31
CA VAL A 46 -4.68 3.58 -15.94
C VAL A 46 -3.83 4.61 -15.19
N GLN A 47 -3.73 4.40 -13.89
CA GLN A 47 -2.89 5.16 -12.97
C GLN A 47 -2.01 4.18 -12.21
N ASN A 48 -0.71 4.44 -12.20
CA ASN A 48 0.21 3.79 -11.27
C ASN A 48 0.26 4.63 -9.99
N VAL A 49 -0.07 4.00 -8.86
CA VAL A 49 -0.11 4.65 -7.56
C VAL A 49 0.72 3.86 -6.56
N LYS A 50 1.46 4.57 -5.71
CA LYS A 50 2.15 4.01 -4.57
C LYS A 50 1.21 4.07 -3.37
N LEU A 51 0.93 2.91 -2.79
CA LEU A 51 0.11 2.76 -1.60
C LEU A 51 1.00 2.39 -0.42
N SER A 52 0.95 3.16 0.65
CA SER A 52 1.63 2.87 1.92
C SER A 52 0.58 2.70 3.01
N LEU A 53 0.58 1.55 3.68
CA LEU A 53 -0.32 1.23 4.80
C LEU A 53 0.49 0.94 6.06
N GLU A 54 -0.05 1.34 7.20
CA GLU A 54 0.47 1.05 8.53
C GLU A 54 -0.65 0.55 9.45
N GLY A 55 -0.31 -0.40 10.33
CA GLY A 55 -1.23 -0.97 11.32
C GLY A 55 -0.52 -1.86 12.32
N GLU A 56 -1.22 -2.35 13.34
CA GLU A 56 -0.64 -3.25 14.35
C GLU A 56 -0.45 -4.70 13.86
N ASP A 57 -1.33 -5.16 12.95
CA ASP A 57 -1.29 -6.49 12.31
C ASP A 57 -2.03 -6.45 10.97
N LEU A 58 -1.38 -5.89 9.95
CA LEU A 58 -1.93 -5.73 8.61
C LEU A 58 -2.26 -7.08 7.97
N ASP A 59 -3.51 -7.23 7.54
CA ASP A 59 -3.96 -8.37 6.74
C ASP A 59 -3.73 -8.09 5.25
N PHE A 60 -2.66 -8.67 4.69
CA PHE A 60 -2.31 -8.50 3.28
C PHE A 60 -3.41 -9.02 2.35
N ASP A 61 -4.05 -10.14 2.69
CA ASP A 61 -5.08 -10.75 1.84
C ASP A 61 -6.31 -9.84 1.79
N ALA A 62 -6.66 -9.20 2.91
CA ALA A 62 -7.73 -8.20 2.96
C ALA A 62 -7.40 -6.93 2.14
N VAL A 63 -6.14 -6.46 2.21
CA VAL A 63 -5.68 -5.32 1.40
C VAL A 63 -5.72 -5.64 -0.09
N GLU A 64 -5.22 -6.82 -0.49
CA GLU A 64 -5.26 -7.27 -1.89
C GLU A 64 -6.70 -7.36 -2.40
N ALA A 65 -7.60 -7.97 -1.63
CA ALA A 65 -9.02 -8.05 -1.97
C ALA A 65 -9.67 -6.66 -2.13
N ALA A 66 -9.39 -5.72 -1.22
CA ALA A 66 -9.93 -4.35 -1.30
C ALA A 66 -9.40 -3.58 -2.52
N VAL A 67 -8.15 -3.82 -2.92
CA VAL A 67 -7.58 -3.25 -4.15
C VAL A 67 -8.27 -3.84 -5.39
N GLU A 68 -8.46 -5.16 -5.42
CA GLU A 68 -9.13 -5.85 -6.53
C GLU A 68 -10.61 -5.44 -6.67
N ASP A 69 -11.32 -5.23 -5.56
CA ASP A 69 -12.72 -4.76 -5.55
C ASP A 69 -12.87 -3.38 -6.21
N LEU A 70 -11.84 -2.54 -6.14
CA LEU A 70 -11.77 -1.25 -6.83
C LEU A 70 -11.19 -1.34 -8.24
N SER A 71 -11.14 -2.55 -8.81
CA SER A 71 -10.55 -2.85 -10.12
C SER A 71 -9.07 -2.49 -10.24
N GLY A 72 -8.36 -2.41 -9.10
CA GLY A 72 -6.91 -2.27 -9.05
C GLY A 72 -6.20 -3.62 -9.07
N SER A 73 -4.90 -3.59 -9.27
CA SER A 73 -4.03 -4.77 -9.16
C SER A 73 -2.71 -4.39 -8.52
N ILE A 74 -2.26 -5.18 -7.55
CA ILE A 74 -0.92 -5.03 -6.95
C ILE A 74 0.11 -5.54 -7.96
N HIS A 75 1.04 -4.67 -8.36
CA HIS A 75 2.09 -4.98 -9.32
C HIS A 75 3.36 -5.47 -8.61
N SER A 76 3.74 -4.81 -7.51
CA SER A 76 4.87 -5.21 -6.67
C SER A 76 4.64 -4.84 -5.22
N VAL A 77 5.32 -5.57 -4.34
CA VAL A 77 5.50 -5.21 -2.94
C VAL A 77 6.88 -4.58 -2.80
N ASP A 78 6.91 -3.28 -2.56
CA ASP A 78 8.13 -2.47 -2.57
C ASP A 78 8.80 -2.42 -1.19
N GLU A 79 8.02 -2.44 -0.11
CA GLU A 79 8.52 -2.43 1.27
C GLU A 79 7.59 -3.25 2.18
N VAL A 80 8.19 -3.99 3.12
CA VAL A 80 7.47 -4.71 4.19
C VAL A 80 8.24 -4.54 5.49
N ALA A 81 7.55 -4.16 6.56
CA ALA A 81 8.08 -4.19 7.91
C ALA A 81 7.24 -5.11 8.80
N CYS A 82 7.88 -6.07 9.47
CA CYS A 82 7.23 -6.99 10.41
C CYS A 82 7.93 -6.97 11.77
N GLY A 83 7.16 -7.16 12.86
CA GLY A 83 7.69 -7.22 14.22
C GLY A 83 7.00 -6.27 15.18
N ASP A 84 7.66 -6.00 16.31
CA ASP A 84 7.10 -5.16 17.37
C ASP A 84 7.11 -3.66 17.06
N TYR A 85 7.88 -3.24 16.06
CA TYR A 85 7.98 -1.85 15.59
C TYR A 85 8.45 -1.80 14.13
N VAL A 86 8.21 -0.67 13.45
CA VAL A 86 8.70 -0.43 12.08
C VAL A 86 10.18 -0.03 12.15
N VAL A 87 11.04 -0.79 11.47
CA VAL A 87 12.46 -0.45 11.31
C VAL A 87 12.59 0.50 10.12
N GLU A 88 12.98 1.76 10.39
CA GLU A 88 13.26 2.71 9.30
C GLU A 88 14.56 2.36 8.58
N ASP A 89 14.55 2.49 7.26
CA ASP A 89 15.75 2.31 6.46
C ASP A 89 16.82 3.33 6.87
N ARG A 90 18.05 2.84 7.03
CA ARG A 90 19.19 3.66 7.45
C ARG A 90 20.29 3.50 6.43
N PRO A 91 20.80 4.62 5.88
CA PRO A 91 21.85 4.56 4.88
C PRO A 91 23.08 3.85 5.46
N THR A 92 23.55 2.87 4.71
CA THR A 92 24.74 2.07 5.01
C THR A 92 25.87 2.43 4.05
N HIS A 93 27.06 1.90 4.33
CA HIS A 93 28.18 2.03 3.40
C HIS A 93 27.98 1.27 2.08
N GLN A 94 26.99 0.35 2.01
CA GLN A 94 26.68 -0.43 0.82
C GLN A 94 25.74 0.29 -0.16
N ASP A 95 25.07 1.38 0.24
CA ASP A 95 24.11 2.11 -0.59
C ASP A 95 24.78 3.16 -1.50
N ARG A 96 26.10 3.07 -1.69
CA ARG A 96 26.93 4.07 -2.40
C ARG A 96 27.66 3.47 -3.60
#